data_AF-D3D551-F1
#
_entry.id   AF-D3D551-F1
#
_cell.length_a   1.000
_cell.length_b   1.000
_cell.length_c   1.000
_cell.angle_alpha   90.00
_cell.angle_beta   90.00
_cell.angle_gamma   90.00
#
_symmetry.space_group_name_H-M   'P 1'
#
loop_
_entity.id
_entity.type
_entity.pdbx_description
1 polymer ?
#
loop_
_entity_poly.entity_id
_entity_poly.type
_entity_poly.pdbx_seq_one_letter_code
_entity_poly.pdbx_strand_id
1 'polypeptide(L)'
;MLPTDKAPVYPRLLDELLPEACHVDAARENNRIEADHGRLKARLRPMRGLKRLRSAQTISAGHALVRNIRRGDYELAIDTDPHLRLAAAFTELTLAI
;
A
#
# COMPACT_ATOMS: atom_id res chain seq x y z
N MET A 1 -8.44 21.71 -21.80
CA MET A 1 -8.32 20.60 -20.84
C MET A 1 -7.05 20.82 -20.03
N LEU A 2 -7.17 21.08 -18.73
CA LEU A 2 -6.04 21.41 -17.85
C LEU A 2 -5.87 20.28 -16.83
N PRO A 3 -4.81 19.44 -16.92
CA PRO A 3 -4.55 18.43 -15.91
C PRO A 3 -3.90 19.10 -14.71
N THR A 4 -4.65 19.30 -13.62
CA THR A 4 -4.13 19.87 -12.37
C THR A 4 -4.05 18.77 -11.31
N ASP A 5 -3.13 18.89 -10.36
CA ASP A 5 -3.22 18.07 -9.17
C ASP A 5 -4.38 18.57 -8.30
N LYS A 6 -5.07 17.68 -7.60
CA LYS A 6 -6.21 18.00 -6.73
C LYS A 6 -5.79 18.78 -5.47
N ALA A 7 -4.80 19.65 -5.54
CA ALA A 7 -4.51 20.52 -4.41
C ALA A 7 -5.79 21.34 -4.16
N PRO A 8 -6.25 21.44 -2.91
CA PRO A 8 -7.56 22.01 -2.57
C PRO A 8 -7.72 23.48 -3.01
N VAL A 9 -6.61 24.11 -3.38
CA VAL A 9 -6.54 25.49 -3.90
C VAL A 9 -7.01 25.59 -5.35
N TYR A 10 -6.75 24.57 -6.18
CA TYR A 10 -6.97 24.66 -7.63
C TYR A 10 -8.43 24.66 -8.07
N PRO A 11 -9.36 23.86 -7.49
CA PRO A 11 -10.75 23.86 -7.94
C PRO A 11 -11.37 25.27 -7.90
N ARG A 12 -11.14 26.02 -6.81
CA ARG A 12 -11.64 27.39 -6.67
C ARG A 12 -10.99 28.38 -7.64
N LEU A 13 -9.67 28.29 -7.82
CA LEU A 13 -8.95 29.15 -8.76
C LEU A 13 -9.33 28.88 -10.21
N LEU A 14 -9.64 27.64 -10.56
CA LEU A 14 -10.07 27.26 -11.90
C LEU A 14 -11.51 27.71 -12.15
N ASP A 15 -12.40 27.60 -11.16
CA ASP A 15 -13.77 28.13 -11.24
C ASP A 15 -13.80 29.66 -11.41
N GLU A 16 -12.83 30.40 -10.83
CA GLU A 16 -12.71 31.85 -10.98
C GLU A 16 -12.03 32.29 -12.28
N LEU A 17 -10.95 31.61 -12.70
CA LEU A 17 -10.11 32.05 -13.82
C LEU A 17 -10.50 31.43 -15.17
N LEU A 18 -11.10 30.23 -15.16
CA LEU A 18 -11.53 29.52 -16.36
C LEU A 18 -12.82 28.71 -16.07
N PRO A 19 -13.97 29.39 -15.87
CA PRO A 19 -15.25 28.73 -15.53
C PRO A 19 -15.75 27.76 -16.61
N GLU A 20 -15.26 27.87 -17.84
CA GLU A 20 -15.60 26.98 -18.97
C GLU A 20 -14.67 25.77 -19.10
N ALA A 21 -13.57 25.72 -18.32
CA ALA A 21 -12.60 24.63 -18.39
C ALA A 21 -13.08 23.40 -17.61
N CYS A 22 -13.41 22.32 -18.31
CA CYS A 22 -13.71 21.05 -17.66
C CYS A 22 -12.45 20.44 -17.00
N HIS A 23 -12.49 20.28 -15.68
CA HIS A 23 -11.47 19.54 -14.92
C HIS A 23 -11.69 18.04 -15.10
N VAL A 24 -10.74 17.36 -15.75
CA VAL A 24 -10.84 15.93 -16.06
C VAL A 24 -9.92 15.12 -15.14
N ASP A 25 -10.50 14.57 -14.08
CA ASP A 25 -9.79 13.76 -13.08
C ASP A 25 -9.68 12.27 -13.41
N ALA A 26 -10.38 11.82 -14.46
CA ALA A 26 -10.54 10.41 -14.79
C ALA A 26 -9.20 9.67 -14.95
N ALA A 27 -8.20 10.32 -15.54
CA ALA A 27 -6.87 9.74 -15.72
C ALA A 27 -6.16 9.45 -14.37
N ARG A 28 -6.36 10.30 -13.35
CA ARG A 28 -5.73 10.12 -12.03
C ARG A 28 -6.42 9.04 -11.21
N GLU A 29 -7.75 8.95 -11.29
CA GLU A 29 -8.49 7.85 -10.64
C GLU A 29 -8.14 6.51 -11.31
N ASN A 30 -7.98 6.48 -12.64
CA ASN A 30 -7.49 5.30 -13.34
C ASN A 30 -6.08 4.91 -12.89
N ASN A 31 -5.15 5.87 -12.73
CA ASN A 31 -3.81 5.60 -12.23
C ASN A 31 -3.79 4.98 -10.82
N ARG A 32 -4.73 5.36 -9.94
CA ARG A 32 -4.87 4.74 -8.60
C ARG A 32 -5.32 3.29 -8.70
N ILE A 33 -6.30 3.02 -9.55
CA ILE A 33 -6.81 1.65 -9.79
C ILE A 33 -5.71 0.79 -10.42
N GLU A 34 -4.99 1.31 -11.41
CA GLU A 34 -3.86 0.63 -12.05
C GLU A 34 -2.72 0.36 -11.08
N ALA A 35 -2.38 1.32 -10.21
CA ALA A 35 -1.34 1.15 -9.21
C ALA A 35 -1.72 0.07 -8.16
N ASP A 36 -2.96 0.06 -7.69
CA ASP A 36 -3.45 -0.98 -6.78
C ASP A 36 -3.44 -2.36 -7.46
N HIS A 37 -3.97 -2.43 -8.69
CA HIS A 37 -3.96 -3.64 -9.50
C HIS A 37 -2.53 -4.14 -9.75
N GLY A 38 -1.57 -3.24 -10.02
CA GLY A 38 -0.16 -3.55 -10.20
C GLY A 38 0.47 -4.15 -8.93
N ARG A 39 0.18 -3.57 -7.76
CA ARG A 39 0.61 -4.09 -6.45
C ARG A 39 0.02 -5.47 -6.17
N LEU A 40 -1.26 -5.66 -6.48
CA LEU A 40 -1.94 -6.95 -6.35
C LEU A 40 -1.29 -8.00 -7.26
N LYS A 41 -1.11 -7.71 -8.55
CA LYS A 41 -0.42 -8.60 -9.49
C LYS A 41 1.00 -8.92 -9.04
N ALA A 42 1.77 -7.95 -8.56
CA ALA A 42 3.13 -8.17 -8.06
C ALA A 42 3.17 -9.14 -6.87
N ARG A 43 2.16 -9.13 -5.99
CA ARG A 43 2.03 -10.08 -4.88
C ARG A 43 1.56 -11.46 -5.31
N LEU A 44 0.62 -11.53 -6.26
CA LEU A 44 0.03 -12.78 -6.74
C LEU A 44 0.93 -13.53 -7.75
N ARG A 45 1.75 -12.82 -8.54
CA ARG A 45 2.60 -13.42 -9.58
C ARG A 45 3.62 -14.43 -9.01
N PRO A 46 4.28 -14.20 -7.87
CA PRO A 46 5.08 -15.21 -7.17
C PRO A 46 4.29 -16.47 -6.79
N MET A 47 2.97 -16.32 -6.54
CA MET A 47 2.11 -17.42 -6.13
C MET A 47 1.61 -18.30 -7.29
N ARG A 48 1.74 -17.86 -8.56
CA ARG A 48 1.33 -18.64 -9.75
C ARG A 48 2.14 -19.92 -9.99
N GLY A 49 3.27 -20.12 -9.30
CA GLY A 49 4.08 -21.33 -9.35
C GLY A 49 3.88 -22.29 -8.17
N LEU A 50 3.02 -21.95 -7.19
CA LEU A 50 2.86 -22.76 -5.99
C LEU A 50 2.02 -24.00 -6.27
N LYS A 51 2.69 -25.15 -6.38
CA LYS A 51 2.07 -26.45 -6.67
C LYS A 51 1.29 -27.06 -5.49
N ARG A 52 1.43 -26.51 -4.28
CA ARG A 52 0.83 -27.04 -3.06
C ARG A 52 0.10 -25.96 -2.29
N LEU A 53 -1.13 -26.27 -1.85
CA LEU A 53 -1.94 -25.36 -1.04
C LEU A 53 -1.24 -24.99 0.27
N ARG A 54 -0.53 -25.93 0.90
CA ARG A 54 0.28 -25.66 2.11
C ARG A 54 1.30 -24.54 1.89
N SER A 55 2.00 -24.53 0.76
CA SER A 55 2.98 -23.49 0.44
C SER A 55 2.32 -22.11 0.27
N ALA A 56 1.15 -22.07 -0.38
CA ALA A 56 0.36 -20.84 -0.50
C ALA A 56 -0.11 -20.33 0.87
N GLN A 57 -0.55 -21.22 1.76
CA GLN A 57 -0.93 -20.87 3.13
C GLN A 57 0.25 -20.30 3.92
N THR A 58 1.42 -20.96 3.92
CA THR A 58 2.62 -20.48 4.62
C THR A 58 3.05 -19.10 4.14
N ILE A 59 3.09 -18.88 2.82
CA ILE A 59 3.47 -17.58 2.24
C ILE A 59 2.43 -16.50 2.59
N SER A 60 1.14 -16.84 2.51
CA SER A 60 0.06 -15.89 2.86
C SER A 60 0.12 -15.50 4.34
N ALA A 61 0.35 -16.47 5.23
CA ALA A 61 0.52 -16.23 6.66
C ALA A 61 1.74 -15.34 6.95
N GLY A 62 2.88 -15.60 6.30
CA GLY A 62 4.07 -14.75 6.42
C GLY A 62 3.83 -13.31 5.94
N HIS A 63 3.10 -13.13 4.83
CA HIS A 63 2.75 -11.78 4.35
C HIS A 63 1.81 -11.05 5.32
N ALA A 64 0.83 -11.75 5.89
CA ALA A 64 -0.05 -11.20 6.91
C ALA A 64 0.71 -10.80 8.18
N LEU A 65 1.61 -11.68 8.66
CA LEU A 65 2.49 -11.42 9.81
C LEU A 65 3.28 -10.12 9.62
N VAL A 66 4.01 -10.00 8.51
CA VAL A 66 4.82 -8.80 8.21
C VAL A 66 3.95 -7.53 8.13
N ARG A 67 2.73 -7.63 7.58
CA ARG A 67 1.79 -6.50 7.52
C ARG A 67 1.32 -6.07 8.91
N ASN A 68 0.96 -7.04 9.74
CA ASN A 68 0.44 -6.81 11.09
C ASN A 68 1.52 -6.23 12.01
N ILE A 69 2.77 -6.73 11.93
CA ILE A 69 3.92 -6.14 12.65
C ILE A 69 4.10 -4.67 12.27
N ARG A 70 4.10 -4.34 10.97
CA ARG A 70 4.23 -2.94 10.53
C ARG A 70 3.08 -2.04 11.00
N ARG A 71 1.89 -2.60 11.21
CA ARG A 71 0.73 -1.89 11.74
C ARG A 71 0.75 -1.75 13.26
N GLY A 72 1.59 -2.51 13.96
CA GLY A 72 1.58 -2.58 15.42
C GLY A 72 0.43 -3.42 15.96
N ASP A 73 -0.11 -4.35 15.17
CA ASP A 73 -1.20 -5.26 15.58
C ASP A 73 -0.69 -6.40 16.50
N TYR A 74 0.58 -6.37 16.89
CA TYR A 74 1.23 -7.31 17.80
C TYR A 74 1.99 -6.55 18.88
N GLU A 75 2.15 -7.21 20.03
CA GLU A 75 3.01 -6.76 21.13
C GLU A 75 4.50 -7.03 20.85
N LEU A 76 4.94 -6.76 19.61
CA LEU A 76 6.32 -6.87 19.17
C LEU A 76 6.84 -5.48 18.81
N ALA A 77 8.01 -5.12 19.33
CA ALA A 77 8.66 -3.85 19.05
C ALA A 77 7.74 -2.62 19.23
N ILE A 78 6.89 -2.64 20.27
CA ILE A 78 5.88 -1.60 20.55
C ILE A 78 6.54 -0.23 20.72
N ASP A 79 7.65 -0.18 21.47
CA ASP A 79 8.40 1.05 21.77
C ASP A 79 9.39 1.46 20.68
N THR A 80 9.40 0.75 19.55
CA THR A 80 10.29 1.02 18.43
C THR A 80 9.61 1.91 17.39
N ASP A 81 10.39 2.81 16.79
CA ASP A 81 9.98 3.61 15.63
C ASP A 81 9.29 2.74 14.56
N PRO A 82 8.15 3.16 13.98
CA PRO A 82 7.40 2.37 13.01
C PRO A 82 8.22 1.90 11.79
N HIS A 83 9.24 2.65 11.38
CA HIS A 83 10.12 2.27 10.27
C HIS A 83 11.09 1.15 10.66
N LEU A 84 11.46 1.05 11.93
CA LEU A 84 12.38 0.03 12.47
C LEU A 84 11.64 -1.16 13.09
N ARG A 85 10.34 -1.04 13.34
CA ARG A 85 9.50 -2.04 14.01
C ARG A 85 9.61 -3.45 13.43
N LEU A 86 9.70 -3.59 12.10
CA LEU A 86 9.84 -4.91 11.50
C LEU A 86 11.18 -5.57 11.86
N ALA A 87 12.28 -4.83 11.79
CA ALA A 87 13.59 -5.35 12.11
C ALA A 87 13.68 -5.73 13.59
N ALA A 88 13.23 -4.84 14.48
CA ALA A 88 13.18 -5.07 15.92
C ALA A 88 12.30 -6.28 16.29
N ALA A 89 11.11 -6.41 15.69
CA ALA A 89 10.24 -7.56 15.92
C ALA A 89 10.90 -8.90 15.53
N PHE A 90 11.67 -8.94 14.44
CA PHE A 90 12.44 -10.14 14.09
C PHE A 90 13.59 -10.42 15.07
N THR A 91 14.26 -9.38 15.58
CA THR A 91 15.26 -9.54 16.64
C THR A 91 14.63 -10.10 17.92
N GLU A 92 13.50 -9.55 18.36
CA GLU A 92 12.74 -10.05 19.52
C GLU A 92 12.31 -11.52 19.34
N LEU A 93 11.73 -11.86 18.18
CA LEU A 93 11.34 -13.24 17.88
C LEU A 93 12.52 -14.21 17.88
N THR A 94 13.70 -13.77 17.45
CA THR A 94 14.92 -14.60 17.46
C THR A 94 15.37 -14.93 18.89
N LEU A 95 15.06 -14.09 19.87
CA LEU A 95 15.35 -14.36 21.29
C LEU A 95 14.30 -15.25 21.95
N ALA A 96 13.13 -15.43 21.33
CA ALA A 96 12.00 -16.14 21.89
C ALA A 96 11.90 -17.62 21.45
N ILE A 97 12.75 -18.06 20.51
CA ILE A 97 12.78 -19.42 19.94
C ILE A 97 14.17 -20.02 20.14
#